data_AF-A0A385Z9W5-F1
#
_entry.id   AF-A0A385Z9W5-F1
#
_cell.length_a   1.000
_cell.length_b   1.000
_cell.length_c   1.000
_cell.angle_alpha   90.00
_cell.angle_beta   90.00
_cell.angle_gamma   90.00
#
_symmetry.space_group_name_H-M   'P 1'
#
loop_
_entity.id
_entity.type
_entity.pdbx_description
1 polymer ?
#
loop_
_entity_poly.entity_id
_entity_poly.type
_entity_poly.pdbx_seq_one_letter_code
_entity_poly.pdbx_strand_id
1 'polypeptide(L)'
;MGGTGIVGTITGFGSICVNGVEVHFDSKASLSENGVSASSNQLAIGQVVAVEARKSPRGLEARSIAILHAYEGPITDVPTGAAPIRVMGQPVRVAAGARVAEGLRVGEPVRVSGLRDARGIVVASRIDRAPKLAQVSAIGAIERAGNLQGLALSEPLAPSGEVLVRGTWNGRQLNVVQTRSDPGMPFAGRVRNALVEGLVRGQKGNRIEFGGFTAYVDSSTSYFGGQAADLAVDQRIRVSGEFGKGRDIRAARIEFSREQPATPIREGAGHQDSSTDENEQHEHSGSGRDGIESRARSSDGETRERIERSDDGDTRVRIERREESASGDLERRERIETRDSGDRLETRERIEIFENGVRVERIERIERIERSDRVDKPERVERVERVDKPERVERPDQVERVERGERVDRSGPH
;
A
#
# COMPACT_ATOMS: atom_id res chain seq x y z
N MET A 1 -21.33 4.25 18.40
CA MET A 1 -20.67 4.55 17.12
C MET A 1 -19.58 3.52 16.91
N GLY A 2 -19.49 2.89 15.74
CA GLY A 2 -18.51 1.84 15.44
C GLY A 2 -18.22 1.82 13.95
N GLY A 3 -17.00 2.20 13.58
CA GLY A 3 -16.57 2.42 12.21
C GLY A 3 -15.23 3.14 12.16
N THR A 4 -14.57 3.06 11.01
CA THR A 4 -13.24 3.59 10.76
C THR A 4 -13.32 4.64 9.67
N GLY A 5 -12.86 5.85 9.96
CA GLY A 5 -12.61 6.88 8.96
C GLY A 5 -11.19 6.75 8.42
N ILE A 6 -11.06 6.56 7.12
CA ILE A 6 -9.77 6.39 6.44
C ILE A 6 -9.54 7.59 5.55
N VAL A 7 -8.35 8.20 5.59
CA VAL A 7 -7.94 9.24 4.64
C VAL A 7 -6.56 8.93 4.11
N GLY A 8 -6.38 8.90 2.79
CA GLY A 8 -5.06 8.67 2.19
C GLY A 8 -5.11 8.16 0.76
N THR A 9 -3.97 7.68 0.26
CA THR A 9 -3.77 7.38 -1.15
C THR A 9 -4.19 5.95 -1.52
N ILE A 10 -4.90 5.77 -2.64
CA ILE A 10 -5.18 4.44 -3.24
C ILE A 10 -3.89 3.86 -3.82
N THR A 11 -3.53 2.65 -3.40
CA THR A 11 -2.32 1.92 -3.84
C THR A 11 -2.60 0.64 -4.63
N GLY A 12 -3.85 0.17 -4.71
CA GLY A 12 -4.19 -1.10 -5.39
C GLY A 12 -5.70 -1.38 -5.54
N PHE A 13 -6.02 -2.48 -6.23
CA PHE A 13 -7.36 -2.92 -6.64
C PHE A 13 -7.64 -4.42 -6.40
N GLY A 14 -8.90 -4.83 -6.62
CA GLY A 14 -9.55 -6.07 -6.10
C GLY A 14 -10.57 -5.77 -4.98
N SER A 15 -10.34 -4.59 -4.40
CA SER A 15 -10.87 -3.87 -3.24
C SER A 15 -9.99 -2.60 -3.21
N ILE A 16 -10.41 -1.46 -2.65
CA ILE A 16 -9.46 -0.33 -2.61
C ILE A 16 -8.43 -0.57 -1.50
N CYS A 17 -7.16 -0.64 -1.87
CA CYS A 17 -6.06 -0.60 -0.91
C CYS A 17 -5.77 0.87 -0.59
N VAL A 18 -6.09 1.31 0.63
CA VAL A 18 -5.83 2.69 1.12
C VAL A 18 -4.97 2.57 2.37
N ASN A 19 -3.85 3.31 2.42
CA ASN A 19 -2.90 3.26 3.55
C ASN A 19 -2.35 1.85 3.84
N GLY A 20 -2.33 0.97 2.84
CA GLY A 20 -1.93 -0.44 2.99
C GLY A 20 -3.01 -1.36 3.59
N VAL A 21 -4.20 -0.82 3.91
CA VAL A 21 -5.36 -1.56 4.39
C VAL A 21 -6.34 -1.80 3.24
N GLU A 22 -6.85 -3.03 3.18
CA GLU A 22 -7.82 -3.46 2.18
C GLU A 22 -9.24 -3.06 2.61
N VAL A 23 -9.98 -2.37 1.72
CA VAL A 23 -11.36 -1.97 1.96
C VAL A 23 -12.24 -2.44 0.81
N HIS A 24 -13.15 -3.37 1.12
CA HIS A 24 -14.16 -3.83 0.18
C HIS A 24 -15.24 -2.77 -0.03
N PHE A 25 -15.87 -2.77 -1.20
CA PHE A 25 -17.03 -1.93 -1.49
C PHE A 25 -17.92 -2.64 -2.51
N ASP A 26 -19.22 -2.37 -2.47
CA ASP A 26 -20.21 -2.88 -3.42
C ASP A 26 -20.96 -1.70 -4.08
N SER A 27 -21.99 -1.99 -4.88
CA SER A 27 -22.83 -0.98 -5.54
C SER A 27 -23.69 -0.15 -4.58
N LYS A 28 -23.70 -0.43 -3.28
CA LYS A 28 -24.40 0.36 -2.25
C LYS A 28 -23.50 1.40 -1.61
N ALA A 29 -22.17 1.31 -1.80
CA ALA A 29 -21.25 2.33 -1.34
C ALA A 29 -21.48 3.63 -2.13
N SER A 30 -21.67 4.75 -1.42
CA SER A 30 -21.87 6.05 -2.08
C SER A 30 -20.53 6.65 -2.49
N LEU A 31 -20.37 6.96 -3.78
CA LEU A 31 -19.13 7.52 -4.32
C LEU A 31 -19.31 9.00 -4.66
N SER A 32 -18.28 9.79 -4.42
CA SER A 32 -18.24 11.20 -4.83
C SER A 32 -16.84 11.65 -5.24
N GLU A 33 -16.75 12.64 -6.12
CA GLU A 33 -15.52 13.30 -6.58
C GLU A 33 -15.65 14.79 -6.24
N ASN A 34 -14.81 15.28 -5.33
CA ASN A 34 -14.95 16.61 -4.71
C ASN A 34 -16.42 16.94 -4.34
N GLY A 35 -17.10 15.96 -3.74
CA GLY A 35 -18.48 16.09 -3.25
C GLY A 35 -19.59 16.10 -4.32
N VAL A 36 -19.29 15.94 -5.60
CA VAL A 36 -20.27 15.63 -6.67
C VAL A 36 -20.42 14.10 -6.78
N SER A 37 -21.61 13.58 -7.09
CA SER A 37 -21.83 12.14 -7.25
C SER A 37 -20.89 11.53 -8.29
N ALA A 38 -20.28 10.38 -7.98
CA ALA A 38 -19.32 9.69 -8.82
C ALA A 38 -19.62 8.18 -8.89
N SER A 39 -18.94 7.49 -9.82
CA SER A 39 -19.07 6.05 -10.04
C SER A 39 -17.75 5.32 -9.80
N SER A 40 -17.80 4.00 -9.57
CA SER A 40 -16.61 3.19 -9.24
C SER A 40 -15.54 3.16 -10.34
N ASN A 41 -15.93 3.41 -11.60
CA ASN A 41 -14.99 3.54 -12.70
C ASN A 41 -14.10 4.80 -12.64
N GLN A 42 -14.40 5.76 -11.75
CA GLN A 42 -13.55 6.93 -11.50
C GLN A 42 -12.46 6.68 -10.46
N LEU A 43 -12.50 5.55 -9.72
CA LEU A 43 -11.45 5.20 -8.76
C LEU A 43 -10.17 4.83 -9.49
N ALA A 44 -9.03 5.37 -9.05
CA ALA A 44 -7.73 5.13 -9.67
C ALA A 44 -6.56 5.14 -8.67
N ILE A 45 -5.54 4.30 -8.90
CA ILE A 45 -4.30 4.31 -8.10
C ILE A 45 -3.65 5.70 -8.16
N GLY A 46 -3.21 6.19 -7.00
CA GLY A 46 -2.65 7.52 -6.81
C GLY A 46 -3.67 8.60 -6.45
N GLN A 47 -4.98 8.31 -6.47
CA GLN A 47 -5.97 9.23 -5.91
C GLN A 47 -5.89 9.28 -4.38
N VAL A 48 -6.13 10.45 -3.81
CA VAL A 48 -6.38 10.60 -2.36
C VAL A 48 -7.88 10.46 -2.14
N VAL A 49 -8.28 9.66 -1.16
CA VAL A 49 -9.68 9.41 -0.81
C VAL A 49 -9.93 9.61 0.69
N ALA A 50 -11.17 9.97 1.04
CA ALA A 50 -11.73 9.82 2.38
C ALA A 50 -12.84 8.75 2.35
N VAL A 51 -12.77 7.76 3.24
CA VAL A 51 -13.65 6.58 3.25
C VAL A 51 -14.31 6.42 4.61
N GLU A 52 -15.64 6.29 4.64
CA GLU A 52 -16.38 5.79 5.81
C GLU A 52 -16.45 4.27 5.73
N ALA A 53 -15.71 3.55 6.58
CA ALA A 53 -15.72 2.08 6.62
C ALA A 53 -16.40 1.52 7.87
N ARG A 54 -17.06 0.37 7.73
CA ARG A 54 -17.54 -0.50 8.82
C ARG A 54 -16.72 -1.78 8.88
N LYS A 55 -16.69 -2.46 10.03
CA LYS A 55 -16.30 -3.87 10.10
C LYS A 55 -17.33 -4.74 9.35
N SER A 56 -16.87 -5.81 8.74
CA SER A 56 -17.65 -6.89 8.15
C SER A 56 -16.89 -8.22 8.31
N PRO A 57 -17.52 -9.40 8.09
CA PRO A 57 -16.83 -10.70 8.08
C PRO A 57 -15.73 -10.83 7.01
N ARG A 58 -15.65 -9.90 6.04
CA ARG A 58 -14.60 -9.84 5.02
C ARG A 58 -13.42 -8.94 5.42
N GLY A 59 -13.55 -8.14 6.48
CA GLY A 59 -12.64 -7.05 6.83
C GLY A 59 -13.37 -5.71 6.76
N LEU A 60 -12.66 -4.63 6.41
CA LEU A 60 -13.29 -3.31 6.27
C LEU A 60 -14.14 -3.23 5.00
N GLU A 61 -15.31 -2.62 5.14
CA GLU A 61 -16.28 -2.45 4.06
C GLU A 61 -16.74 -0.98 4.01
N ALA A 62 -16.59 -0.33 2.85
CA ALA A 62 -16.93 1.07 2.66
C ALA A 62 -18.46 1.29 2.59
N ARG A 63 -18.93 2.34 3.27
CA ARG A 63 -20.27 2.93 3.12
C ARG A 63 -20.25 4.13 2.19
N SER A 64 -19.17 4.90 2.22
CA SER A 64 -18.94 6.01 1.32
C SER A 64 -17.45 6.17 1.00
N ILE A 65 -17.15 6.61 -0.22
CA ILE A 65 -15.81 6.92 -0.71
C ILE A 65 -15.87 8.29 -1.39
N ALA A 66 -15.10 9.26 -0.89
CA ALA A 66 -14.94 10.58 -1.51
C ALA A 66 -13.54 10.68 -2.10
N ILE A 67 -13.44 10.80 -3.44
CA ILE A 67 -12.23 11.15 -4.16
C ILE A 67 -11.95 12.64 -3.93
N LEU A 68 -10.72 12.93 -3.52
CA LEU A 68 -10.24 14.26 -3.18
C LEU A 68 -9.18 14.70 -4.20
N HIS A 69 -9.51 15.74 -4.95
CA HIS A 69 -8.56 16.48 -5.77
C HIS A 69 -8.25 17.80 -5.07
N ALA A 70 -6.97 17.99 -4.72
CA ALA A 70 -6.49 19.22 -4.08
C ALA A 70 -6.67 20.44 -5.00
N TYR A 71 -6.55 20.24 -6.31
CA TYR A 71 -6.89 21.19 -7.35
C TYR A 71 -7.59 20.50 -8.53
N GLU A 72 -8.60 21.15 -9.08
CA GLU A 72 -9.19 20.88 -10.38
C GLU A 72 -9.19 22.19 -11.16
N GLY A 73 -8.39 22.30 -12.22
CA GLY A 73 -8.31 23.55 -13.00
C GLY A 73 -7.15 23.62 -13.99
N PRO A 74 -7.00 24.75 -14.69
CA PRO A 74 -6.00 24.91 -15.73
C PRO A 74 -4.58 24.91 -15.14
N ILE A 75 -3.69 24.20 -15.82
CA ILE A 75 -2.25 24.38 -15.68
C ILE A 75 -1.92 25.83 -16.10
N THR A 76 -1.25 26.57 -15.23
CA THR A 76 -0.82 27.95 -15.50
C THR A 76 0.67 28.05 -15.86
N ASP A 77 1.46 27.03 -15.53
CA ASP A 77 2.90 26.97 -15.83
C ASP A 77 3.39 25.51 -15.82
N VAL A 78 4.32 25.18 -16.73
CA VAL A 78 5.01 23.88 -16.81
C VAL A 78 6.50 24.18 -16.95
N PRO A 79 7.24 24.34 -15.85
CA PRO A 79 8.66 24.64 -15.90
C PRO A 79 9.48 23.52 -16.56
N THR A 80 10.62 23.88 -17.14
CA THR A 80 11.66 22.91 -17.51
C THR A 80 12.50 22.53 -16.30
N GLY A 81 12.91 21.26 -16.21
CA GLY A 81 13.72 20.75 -15.11
C GLY A 81 12.93 20.39 -13.85
N ALA A 82 13.48 20.68 -12.67
CA ALA A 82 12.98 20.19 -11.38
C ALA A 82 11.99 21.12 -10.66
N ALA A 83 11.61 22.25 -11.26
CA ALA A 83 10.67 23.19 -10.66
C ALA A 83 9.21 22.66 -10.74
N PRO A 84 8.35 22.95 -9.74
CA PRO A 84 7.00 22.39 -9.68
C PRO A 84 6.08 22.98 -10.76
N ILE A 85 5.27 22.11 -11.39
CA ILE A 85 4.16 22.50 -12.27
C ILE A 85 3.20 23.42 -11.48
N ARG A 86 2.54 24.37 -12.15
CA ARG A 86 1.54 25.23 -11.48
C ARG A 86 0.14 24.98 -12.01
N VAL A 87 -0.82 24.82 -11.10
CA VAL A 87 -2.25 24.68 -11.40
C VAL A 87 -3.00 25.82 -10.69
N MET A 88 -3.77 26.61 -11.44
CA MET A 88 -4.39 27.86 -10.94
C MET A 88 -3.39 28.77 -10.19
N GLY A 89 -2.17 28.88 -10.72
CA GLY A 89 -1.08 29.65 -10.12
C GLY A 89 -0.45 29.03 -8.88
N GLN A 90 -0.90 27.88 -8.38
CA GLN A 90 -0.38 27.21 -7.18
C GLN A 90 0.65 26.13 -7.53
N PRO A 91 1.76 26.01 -6.77
CA PRO A 91 2.78 24.99 -7.04
C PRO A 91 2.29 23.58 -6.71
N VAL A 92 2.61 22.64 -7.60
CA VAL A 92 2.35 21.21 -7.50
C VAL A 92 3.66 20.47 -7.78
N ARG A 93 4.21 19.83 -6.75
CA ARG A 93 5.39 18.96 -6.85
C ARG A 93 4.93 17.54 -7.18
N VAL A 94 5.51 16.93 -8.20
CA VAL A 94 5.24 15.51 -8.53
C VAL A 94 5.95 14.62 -7.51
N ALA A 95 5.25 13.64 -6.93
CA ALA A 95 5.84 12.66 -6.02
C ALA A 95 6.64 11.59 -6.77
N ALA A 96 7.57 10.90 -6.10
CA ALA A 96 8.21 9.73 -6.68
C ALA A 96 7.16 8.64 -6.97
N GLY A 97 7.17 8.08 -8.19
CA GLY A 97 6.20 7.07 -8.63
C GLY A 97 4.77 7.58 -8.86
N ALA A 98 4.55 8.89 -8.91
CA ALA A 98 3.24 9.48 -9.19
C ALA A 98 2.71 9.11 -10.59
N ARG A 99 1.38 9.00 -10.72
CA ARG A 99 0.70 8.74 -12.00
C ARG A 99 0.35 10.07 -12.66
N VAL A 100 1.18 10.52 -13.60
CA VAL A 100 1.02 11.80 -14.31
C VAL A 100 0.71 11.55 -15.77
N ALA A 101 -0.34 12.18 -16.31
CA ALA A 101 -0.64 12.13 -17.73
C ALA A 101 0.48 12.76 -18.58
N GLU A 102 0.85 12.13 -19.69
CA GLU A 102 1.97 12.60 -20.53
C GLU A 102 1.62 13.85 -21.34
N GLY A 103 2.60 14.73 -21.58
CA GLY A 103 2.46 15.87 -22.50
C GLY A 103 1.48 16.96 -22.05
N LEU A 104 1.36 17.17 -20.73
CA LEU A 104 0.60 18.27 -20.13
C LEU A 104 1.04 19.63 -20.69
N ARG A 105 0.09 20.54 -20.95
CA ARG A 105 0.38 21.89 -21.44
C ARG A 105 -0.30 23.00 -20.63
N VAL A 106 0.29 24.19 -20.65
CA VAL A 106 -0.33 25.41 -20.09
C VAL A 106 -1.69 25.66 -20.75
N GLY A 107 -2.68 26.04 -19.94
CA GLY A 107 -4.08 26.18 -20.31
C GLY A 107 -4.90 24.88 -20.17
N GLU A 108 -4.27 23.71 -20.13
CA GLU A 108 -4.97 22.42 -20.05
C GLU A 108 -5.57 22.20 -18.65
N PRO A 109 -6.89 21.90 -18.53
CA PRO A 109 -7.49 21.56 -17.24
C PRO A 109 -7.04 20.18 -16.77
N VAL A 110 -6.65 20.09 -15.50
CA VAL A 110 -6.23 18.85 -14.82
C VAL A 110 -6.93 18.65 -13.49
N ARG A 111 -6.97 17.39 -13.03
CA ARG A 111 -7.27 17.00 -11.65
C ARG A 111 -5.98 16.58 -10.96
N VAL A 112 -5.73 17.11 -9.76
CA VAL A 112 -4.53 16.82 -8.97
C VAL A 112 -4.93 16.17 -7.65
N SER A 113 -4.59 14.90 -7.46
CA SER A 113 -4.61 14.26 -6.13
C SER A 113 -3.20 14.23 -5.53
N GLY A 114 -3.11 14.57 -4.25
CA GLY A 114 -1.85 14.65 -3.53
C GLY A 114 -2.05 15.15 -2.10
N LEU A 115 -0.97 15.09 -1.32
CA LEU A 115 -0.95 15.55 0.07
C LEU A 115 -0.14 16.85 0.16
N ARG A 116 -0.55 17.79 1.02
CA ARG A 116 0.20 19.05 1.19
C ARG A 116 1.37 18.89 2.15
N ASP A 117 2.54 19.36 1.71
CA ASP A 117 3.77 19.47 2.50
C ASP A 117 3.67 20.59 3.56
N ALA A 118 4.70 20.76 4.38
CA ALA A 118 4.75 21.75 5.46
C ALA A 118 4.67 23.21 4.99
N ARG A 119 5.02 23.48 3.72
CA ARG A 119 4.88 24.79 3.07
C ARG A 119 3.54 24.95 2.37
N GLY A 120 2.65 23.96 2.49
CA GLY A 120 1.35 23.92 1.82
C GLY A 120 1.41 23.50 0.35
N ILE A 121 2.58 23.14 -0.19
CA ILE A 121 2.72 22.72 -1.60
C ILE A 121 2.10 21.34 -1.77
N VAL A 122 1.28 21.14 -2.81
CA VAL A 122 0.69 19.83 -3.10
C VAL A 122 1.77 18.91 -3.67
N VAL A 123 2.01 17.79 -2.97
CA VAL A 123 2.86 16.68 -3.42
C VAL A 123 1.95 15.66 -4.09
N ALA A 124 1.84 15.78 -5.42
CA ALA A 124 0.89 15.04 -6.25
C ALA A 124 1.29 13.58 -6.42
N SER A 125 0.41 12.68 -6.00
CA SER A 125 0.45 11.24 -6.28
C SER A 125 -0.22 10.89 -7.61
N ARG A 126 -1.11 11.76 -8.12
CA ARG A 126 -1.75 11.62 -9.43
C ARG A 126 -2.12 12.96 -10.06
N ILE A 127 -1.90 13.10 -11.36
CA ILE A 127 -2.34 14.23 -12.19
C ILE A 127 -3.00 13.69 -13.47
N ASP A 128 -4.32 13.86 -13.58
CA ASP A 128 -5.12 13.47 -14.74
C ASP A 128 -5.51 14.68 -15.60
N ARG A 129 -5.61 14.48 -16.91
CA ARG A 129 -6.29 15.42 -17.81
C ARG A 129 -7.78 15.50 -17.48
N ALA A 130 -8.35 16.70 -17.55
CA ALA A 130 -9.76 16.96 -17.28
C ALA A 130 -10.43 17.82 -18.38
N PRO A 131 -10.39 17.42 -19.67
CA PRO A 131 -10.90 18.23 -20.78
C PRO A 131 -12.40 18.53 -20.74
N LYS A 132 -13.15 17.84 -19.87
CA LYS A 132 -14.59 18.05 -19.62
C LYS A 132 -14.88 18.72 -18.26
N LEU A 133 -13.89 19.38 -17.66
CA LEU A 133 -14.05 20.05 -16.35
C LEU A 133 -14.99 21.25 -16.46
N ALA A 134 -16.19 21.14 -15.90
CA ALA A 134 -17.23 22.17 -16.00
C ALA A 134 -16.98 23.38 -15.07
N GLN A 135 -16.40 23.15 -13.89
CA GLN A 135 -16.05 24.18 -12.91
C GLN A 135 -14.72 23.81 -12.26
N VAL A 136 -13.92 24.83 -11.94
CA VAL A 136 -12.67 24.62 -11.20
C VAL A 136 -12.95 24.44 -9.71
N SER A 137 -12.08 23.73 -9.00
CA SER A 137 -12.18 23.57 -7.55
C SER A 137 -10.82 23.45 -6.87
N ALA A 138 -10.78 23.75 -5.58
CA ALA A 138 -9.58 23.63 -4.75
C ALA A 138 -9.94 23.24 -3.32
N ILE A 139 -9.07 22.44 -2.68
CA ILE A 139 -9.17 22.08 -1.26
C ILE A 139 -7.98 22.67 -0.50
N GLY A 140 -8.26 23.38 0.59
CA GLY A 140 -7.24 23.88 1.51
C GLY A 140 -7.86 24.52 2.76
N ALA A 141 -7.02 24.87 3.73
CA ALA A 141 -7.44 25.70 4.87
C ALA A 141 -7.57 27.19 4.50
N ILE A 142 -8.43 27.92 5.23
CA ILE A 142 -8.53 29.38 5.11
C ILE A 142 -7.83 29.98 6.32
N GLU A 143 -6.54 30.28 6.17
CA GLU A 143 -5.70 30.87 7.23
C GLU A 143 -5.90 32.39 7.34
N ARG A 144 -6.31 33.02 6.25
CA ARG A 144 -6.56 34.47 6.13
C ARG A 144 -7.77 34.67 5.24
N ALA A 145 -8.58 35.70 5.54
CA ALA A 145 -9.78 35.99 4.77
C ALA A 145 -9.47 36.13 3.27
N GLY A 146 -10.23 35.43 2.43
CA GLY A 146 -10.06 35.43 0.97
C GLY A 146 -8.83 34.68 0.43
N ASN A 147 -8.13 33.87 1.25
CA ASN A 147 -6.99 33.07 0.81
C ASN A 147 -7.09 31.60 1.24
N LEU A 148 -7.14 30.71 0.26
CA LEU A 148 -7.20 29.25 0.43
C LEU A 148 -5.79 28.67 0.22
N GLN A 149 -4.96 28.72 1.26
CA GLN A 149 -3.54 28.31 1.26
C GLN A 149 -2.75 28.76 0.02
N GLY A 150 -2.67 30.08 -0.19
CA GLY A 150 -1.99 30.68 -1.35
C GLY A 150 -2.90 30.99 -2.54
N LEU A 151 -4.04 30.30 -2.70
CA LEU A 151 -5.01 30.60 -3.75
C LEU A 151 -5.88 31.80 -3.35
N ALA A 152 -5.85 32.87 -4.15
CA ALA A 152 -6.73 34.02 -3.98
C ALA A 152 -8.18 33.67 -4.34
N LEU A 153 -9.13 34.11 -3.52
CA LEU A 153 -10.57 33.98 -3.74
C LEU A 153 -11.19 35.34 -4.09
N SER A 154 -12.31 35.33 -4.83
CA SER A 154 -13.06 36.58 -5.11
C SER A 154 -13.72 37.21 -3.89
N GLU A 155 -14.01 36.40 -2.87
CA GLU A 155 -14.75 36.81 -1.68
C GLU A 155 -13.98 36.49 -0.39
N PRO A 156 -14.04 37.36 0.64
CA PRO A 156 -13.33 37.18 1.89
C PRO A 156 -14.03 36.16 2.80
N LEU A 157 -13.92 34.87 2.46
CA LEU A 157 -14.36 33.78 3.33
C LEU A 157 -13.61 33.83 4.67
N ALA A 158 -14.33 33.60 5.78
CA ALA A 158 -13.76 33.67 7.12
C ALA A 158 -12.71 32.56 7.40
N PRO A 159 -11.71 32.82 8.27
CA PRO A 159 -10.73 31.81 8.64
C PRO A 159 -11.35 30.52 9.18
N SER A 160 -10.91 29.38 8.66
CA SER A 160 -11.49 28.07 8.91
C SER A 160 -10.52 26.94 8.55
N GLY A 161 -10.87 25.70 8.95
CA GLY A 161 -10.15 24.48 8.56
C GLY A 161 -10.25 24.18 7.07
N GLU A 162 -10.04 22.93 6.65
CA GLU A 162 -10.14 22.60 5.23
C GLU A 162 -11.54 22.86 4.67
N VAL A 163 -11.59 23.52 3.53
CA VAL A 163 -12.79 23.83 2.75
C VAL A 163 -12.52 23.45 1.30
N LEU A 164 -13.50 22.81 0.67
CA LEU A 164 -13.59 22.71 -0.79
C LEU A 164 -14.27 23.99 -1.31
N VAL A 165 -13.60 24.71 -2.20
CA VAL A 165 -14.15 25.88 -2.90
C VAL A 165 -14.27 25.53 -4.39
N ARG A 166 -15.42 25.81 -5.00
CA ARG A 166 -15.71 25.57 -6.43
C ARG A 166 -16.24 26.85 -7.09
N GLY A 167 -15.91 27.02 -8.37
CA GLY A 167 -16.46 28.10 -9.20
C GLY A 167 -15.71 28.29 -10.52
N THR A 168 -15.33 29.53 -10.85
CA THR A 168 -14.66 29.88 -12.11
C THR A 168 -13.27 30.48 -11.88
N TRP A 169 -12.28 30.11 -12.70
CA TRP A 169 -10.94 30.68 -12.67
C TRP A 169 -10.85 31.84 -13.66
N ASN A 170 -10.49 33.03 -13.20
CA ASN A 170 -10.40 34.23 -14.06
C ASN A 170 -8.97 34.57 -14.51
N GLY A 171 -8.02 33.65 -14.35
CA GLY A 171 -6.60 33.89 -14.62
C GLY A 171 -5.79 34.35 -13.40
N ARG A 172 -6.43 34.87 -12.34
CA ARG A 172 -5.75 35.41 -11.14
C ARG A 172 -6.29 34.85 -9.81
N GLN A 173 -7.60 34.63 -9.72
CA GLN A 173 -8.28 34.20 -8.50
C GLN A 173 -9.41 33.22 -8.84
N LEU A 174 -9.78 32.41 -7.85
CA LEU A 174 -10.96 31.56 -7.90
C LEU A 174 -12.19 32.40 -7.53
N ASN A 175 -13.07 32.63 -8.48
CA ASN A 175 -14.38 33.21 -8.22
C ASN A 175 -15.24 32.15 -7.52
N VAL A 176 -15.69 32.46 -6.30
CA VAL A 176 -16.43 31.54 -5.45
C VAL A 176 -17.87 31.39 -5.97
N VAL A 177 -18.32 30.15 -6.13
CA VAL A 177 -19.72 29.80 -6.46
C VAL A 177 -20.30 28.86 -5.42
N GLN A 178 -19.50 27.94 -4.89
CA GLN A 178 -19.92 26.99 -3.86
C GLN A 178 -18.76 26.71 -2.89
N THR A 179 -19.08 26.55 -1.61
CA THR A 179 -18.16 26.08 -0.58
C THR A 179 -18.71 24.84 0.11
N ARG A 180 -17.82 23.94 0.56
CA ARG A 180 -18.16 22.79 1.40
C ARG A 180 -17.10 22.59 2.47
N SER A 181 -17.51 22.66 3.73
CA SER A 181 -16.63 22.45 4.89
C SER A 181 -16.12 21.02 4.98
N ASP A 182 -14.86 20.88 5.39
CA ASP A 182 -14.14 19.65 5.68
C ASP A 182 -14.43 18.45 4.73
N PRO A 183 -14.05 18.56 3.44
CA PRO A 183 -14.25 17.49 2.46
C PRO A 183 -13.47 16.21 2.82
N GLY A 184 -12.42 16.31 3.64
CA GLY A 184 -11.63 15.17 4.13
C GLY A 184 -12.24 14.42 5.30
N MET A 185 -13.26 14.98 5.98
CA MET A 185 -14.01 14.34 7.06
C MET A 185 -15.51 14.21 6.73
N PRO A 186 -15.91 13.57 5.61
CA PRO A 186 -17.32 13.38 5.28
C PRO A 186 -18.06 12.53 6.34
N PHE A 187 -17.31 11.78 7.15
CA PHE A 187 -17.74 10.87 8.21
C PHE A 187 -17.65 11.44 9.64
N ALA A 188 -17.40 12.74 9.80
CA ALA A 188 -17.34 13.40 11.11
C ALA A 188 -18.55 13.01 11.99
N GLY A 189 -18.29 12.57 13.23
CA GLY A 189 -19.31 12.14 14.18
C GLY A 189 -20.00 10.80 13.88
N ARG A 190 -19.61 10.05 12.83
CA ARG A 190 -20.17 8.71 12.53
C ARG A 190 -19.19 7.55 12.80
N VAL A 191 -17.89 7.83 12.76
CA VAL A 191 -16.80 6.88 13.02
C VAL A 191 -16.10 7.19 14.34
N ARG A 192 -15.38 6.20 14.88
CA ARG A 192 -14.52 6.35 16.07
C ARG A 192 -13.05 6.17 15.73
N ASN A 193 -12.73 5.16 14.92
CA ASN A 193 -11.36 4.79 14.61
C ASN A 193 -10.84 5.65 13.46
N ALA A 194 -9.57 6.02 13.51
CA ALA A 194 -8.86 6.80 12.51
C ALA A 194 -7.79 5.95 11.82
N LEU A 195 -7.63 6.14 10.50
CA LEU A 195 -6.49 5.66 9.73
C LEU A 195 -6.13 6.71 8.67
N VAL A 196 -5.21 7.61 9.00
CA VAL A 196 -4.93 8.82 8.20
C VAL A 196 -3.49 8.82 7.72
N GLU A 197 -3.29 9.06 6.42
CA GLU A 197 -1.99 9.32 5.81
C GLU A 197 -1.78 10.83 5.63
N GLY A 198 -0.57 11.31 5.92
CA GLY A 198 -0.20 12.71 5.75
C GLY A 198 1.31 12.91 5.65
N LEU A 199 1.71 14.08 5.15
CA LEU A 199 3.06 14.60 5.34
C LEU A 199 3.10 15.39 6.65
N VAL A 200 4.13 15.17 7.46
CA VAL A 200 4.36 15.92 8.70
C VAL A 200 4.64 17.39 8.37
N ARG A 201 3.89 18.31 8.98
CA ARG A 201 4.10 19.75 8.88
C ARG A 201 4.93 20.30 10.05
N GLY A 202 4.85 19.65 11.22
CA GLY A 202 5.66 19.98 12.39
C GLY A 202 5.27 19.16 13.61
N GLN A 203 6.10 19.22 14.64
CA GLN A 203 5.85 18.60 15.94
C GLN A 203 6.13 19.61 17.06
N LYS A 204 5.28 19.61 18.09
CA LYS A 204 5.47 20.40 19.31
C LYS A 204 5.12 19.55 20.53
N GLY A 205 6.15 19.02 21.20
CA GLY A 205 5.97 18.06 22.29
C GLY A 205 5.24 16.81 21.80
N ASN A 206 4.08 16.52 22.39
CA ASN A 206 3.25 15.36 22.03
C ASN A 206 2.27 15.62 20.87
N ARG A 207 2.24 16.83 20.30
CA ARG A 207 1.37 17.22 19.18
C ARG A 207 2.15 17.11 17.86
N ILE A 208 1.67 16.29 16.93
CA ILE A 208 2.20 16.15 15.56
C ILE A 208 1.14 16.67 14.59
N GLU A 209 1.49 17.65 13.78
CA GLU A 209 0.62 18.20 12.72
C GLU A 209 1.00 17.54 11.39
N PHE A 210 0.04 16.91 10.71
CA PHE A 210 0.30 16.14 9.50
C PHE A 210 -0.93 16.06 8.61
N GLY A 211 -0.79 16.24 7.28
CA GLY A 211 -1.92 16.07 6.34
C GLY A 211 -3.17 16.94 6.59
N GLY A 212 -3.09 17.99 7.41
CA GLY A 212 -4.25 18.77 7.87
C GLY A 212 -4.99 18.19 9.08
N PHE A 213 -4.42 17.19 9.75
CA PHE A 213 -4.86 16.59 11.02
C PHE A 213 -3.84 16.88 12.14
N THR A 214 -4.25 16.64 13.38
CA THR A 214 -3.37 16.67 14.54
C THR A 214 -3.36 15.30 15.23
N ALA A 215 -2.22 14.65 15.31
CA ALA A 215 -2.02 13.47 16.15
C ALA A 215 -1.48 13.89 17.52
N TYR A 216 -2.08 13.36 18.59
CA TYR A 216 -1.55 13.42 19.95
C TYR A 216 -0.98 12.06 20.30
N VAL A 217 0.28 12.04 20.70
CA VAL A 217 1.00 10.83 21.11
C VAL A 217 1.13 10.77 22.64
N ASP A 218 1.31 9.57 23.17
CA ASP A 218 1.65 9.33 24.57
C ASP A 218 2.57 8.10 24.70
N SER A 219 2.87 7.65 25.92
CA SER A 219 3.76 6.50 26.16
C SER A 219 3.23 5.16 25.64
N SER A 220 1.96 5.08 25.22
CA SER A 220 1.37 3.90 24.58
C SER A 220 1.39 3.98 23.04
N THR A 221 1.75 5.12 22.44
CA THR A 221 1.85 5.25 20.98
C THR A 221 3.02 4.42 20.45
N SER A 222 2.69 3.41 19.65
CA SER A 222 3.66 2.56 18.96
C SER A 222 4.21 3.22 17.69
N TYR A 223 5.47 2.96 17.35
CA TYR A 223 6.12 3.47 16.14
C TYR A 223 6.66 2.30 15.30
N PHE A 224 6.39 2.31 13.99
CA PHE A 224 6.82 1.27 13.05
C PHE A 224 7.58 1.87 11.85
N GLY A 225 8.68 1.24 11.45
CA GLY A 225 9.54 1.71 10.35
C GLY A 225 10.49 2.86 10.70
N GLY A 226 10.45 3.34 11.95
CA GLY A 226 11.25 4.40 12.55
C GLY A 226 10.84 4.60 14.03
N GLN A 227 11.44 5.56 14.72
CA GLN A 227 11.16 5.94 16.11
C GLN A 227 10.62 7.38 16.20
N ALA A 228 10.13 7.79 17.36
CA ALA A 228 9.62 9.15 17.59
C ALA A 228 10.64 10.26 17.26
N ALA A 229 11.94 10.00 17.44
CA ALA A 229 13.03 10.93 17.12
C ALA A 229 13.30 11.07 15.61
N ASP A 230 12.86 10.11 14.79
CA ASP A 230 13.06 10.12 13.33
C ASP A 230 12.00 10.96 12.59
N LEU A 231 11.08 11.60 13.32
CA LEU A 231 9.96 12.34 12.75
C LEU A 231 10.39 13.69 12.16
N ALA A 232 10.79 13.66 10.89
CA ALA A 232 11.15 14.86 10.14
C ALA A 232 9.94 15.60 9.55
N VAL A 233 10.12 16.90 9.28
CA VAL A 233 9.19 17.69 8.46
C VAL A 233 9.16 17.13 7.02
N ASP A 234 8.00 17.18 6.38
CA ASP A 234 7.69 16.57 5.08
C ASP A 234 7.78 15.02 5.03
N GLN A 235 8.09 14.35 6.14
CA GLN A 235 8.06 12.89 6.22
C GLN A 235 6.62 12.39 6.02
N ARG A 236 6.45 11.40 5.14
CA ARG A 236 5.18 10.69 4.98
C ARG A 236 4.98 9.70 6.12
N ILE A 237 3.87 9.85 6.83
CA ILE A 237 3.45 8.95 7.91
C ILE A 237 2.01 8.48 7.70
N ARG A 238 1.69 7.34 8.32
CA ARG A 238 0.32 6.91 8.56
C ARG A 238 0.09 6.89 10.07
N VAL A 239 -1.05 7.39 10.51
CA VAL A 239 -1.44 7.42 11.92
C VAL A 239 -2.74 6.62 12.06
N SER A 240 -2.75 5.66 12.98
CA SER A 240 -3.96 4.98 13.41
C SER A 240 -4.24 5.22 14.90
N GLY A 241 -5.51 5.15 15.27
CA GLY A 241 -5.97 5.47 16.62
C GLY A 241 -7.44 5.85 16.64
N GLU A 242 -7.79 6.83 17.46
CA GLU A 242 -9.17 7.29 17.64
C GLU A 242 -9.34 8.77 17.32
N PHE A 243 -10.41 9.14 16.62
CA PHE A 243 -10.76 10.55 16.42
C PHE A 243 -11.22 11.18 17.74
N GLY A 244 -10.65 12.34 18.04
CA GLY A 244 -11.07 13.24 19.10
C GLY A 244 -12.06 14.30 18.59
N LYS A 245 -11.86 15.55 18.97
CA LYS A 245 -12.68 16.67 18.49
C LYS A 245 -12.18 17.16 17.12
N GLY A 246 -13.06 17.18 16.13
CA GLY A 246 -12.69 17.61 14.78
C GLY A 246 -11.60 16.71 14.20
N ARG A 247 -10.48 17.29 13.75
CA ARG A 247 -9.36 16.59 13.09
C ARG A 247 -8.24 16.16 14.02
N ASP A 248 -8.53 16.09 15.31
CA ASP A 248 -7.65 15.55 16.33
C ASP A 248 -7.72 14.01 16.35
N ILE A 249 -6.59 13.35 16.52
CA ILE A 249 -6.45 11.89 16.60
C ILE A 249 -5.61 11.56 17.84
N ARG A 250 -6.12 10.72 18.74
CA ARG A 250 -5.31 10.08 19.78
C ARG A 250 -4.61 8.88 19.13
N ALA A 251 -3.30 8.98 18.93
CA ALA A 251 -2.54 8.03 18.12
C ALA A 251 -2.19 6.77 18.93
N ALA A 252 -2.67 5.62 18.47
CA ALA A 252 -2.24 4.32 18.96
C ALA A 252 -0.97 3.83 18.23
N ARG A 253 -0.83 4.18 16.94
CA ARG A 253 0.33 3.83 16.12
C ARG A 253 0.67 4.92 15.11
N ILE A 254 1.97 5.11 14.88
CA ILE A 254 2.52 5.89 13.77
C ILE A 254 3.45 5.00 12.93
N GLU A 255 3.18 4.93 11.63
CA GLU A 255 3.98 4.15 10.68
C GLU A 255 4.71 5.08 9.71
N PHE A 256 6.03 4.93 9.63
CA PHE A 256 6.87 5.65 8.67
C PHE A 256 6.75 5.03 7.28
N SER A 257 6.05 5.72 6.37
CA SER A 257 5.88 5.22 5.01
C SER A 257 7.07 5.62 4.15
N ARG A 258 7.93 4.66 3.80
CA ARG A 258 8.97 4.86 2.78
C ARG A 258 8.30 5.07 1.42
N GLU A 259 8.81 5.99 0.60
CA GLU A 259 8.37 6.12 -0.79
C GLU A 259 8.87 4.90 -1.58
N GLN A 260 8.02 3.88 -1.67
CA GLN A 260 8.31 2.69 -2.46
C GLN A 260 8.05 3.03 -3.93
N PRO A 261 9.05 2.99 -4.82
CA PRO A 261 8.85 3.35 -6.22
C PRO A 261 7.83 2.40 -6.85
N ALA A 262 6.92 2.95 -7.65
CA ALA A 262 5.89 2.16 -8.32
C ALA A 262 6.55 1.08 -9.19
N THR A 263 6.28 -0.19 -8.87
CA THR A 263 6.68 -1.30 -9.74
C THR A 263 6.01 -1.13 -11.11
N PRO A 264 6.78 -1.18 -12.21
CA PRO A 264 6.20 -1.05 -13.54
C PRO A 264 5.36 -2.28 -13.84
N ILE A 265 4.03 -2.09 -13.87
CA ILE A 265 3.11 -3.07 -14.43
C ILE A 265 3.37 -3.07 -15.93
N ARG A 266 3.95 -4.16 -16.46
CA ARG A 266 4.05 -4.36 -17.91
C ARG A 266 2.65 -4.47 -18.49
N GLU A 267 2.26 -3.50 -19.29
CA GLU A 267 1.09 -3.58 -20.15
C GLU A 267 1.38 -4.61 -21.25
N GLY A 268 0.67 -5.74 -21.23
CA GLY A 268 0.68 -6.71 -22.30
C GLY A 268 -0.22 -6.23 -23.44
N ALA A 269 0.37 -5.64 -24.48
CA ALA A 269 -0.35 -5.35 -25.72
C ALA A 269 -0.82 -6.67 -26.37
N GLY A 270 -2.03 -6.67 -26.90
CA GLY A 270 -2.65 -7.87 -27.46
C GLY A 270 -2.18 -8.21 -28.87
N HIS A 271 -2.35 -9.47 -29.25
CA HIS A 271 -2.47 -9.87 -30.66
C HIS A 271 -3.95 -10.08 -30.99
N GLN A 272 -4.41 -9.36 -32.00
CA GLN A 272 -5.60 -9.73 -32.78
C GLN A 272 -5.14 -10.70 -33.85
N ASP A 273 -5.95 -11.73 -34.13
CA ASP A 273 -6.25 -12.03 -35.53
C ASP A 273 -7.62 -12.72 -35.65
N SER A 274 -8.25 -12.55 -36.81
CA SER A 274 -9.64 -12.96 -37.02
C SER A 274 -9.93 -13.33 -38.47
N SER A 275 -10.32 -14.59 -38.74
CA SER A 275 -11.12 -14.96 -39.92
C SER A 275 -11.70 -16.37 -39.82
N THR A 276 -13.02 -16.42 -39.60
CA THR A 276 -14.04 -17.29 -40.24
C THR A 276 -13.70 -18.66 -40.86
N ASP A 277 -14.53 -19.61 -40.41
CA ASP A 277 -15.33 -20.60 -41.18
C ASP A 277 -14.80 -22.01 -41.50
N GLU A 278 -15.61 -22.96 -40.99
CA GLU A 278 -15.91 -24.34 -41.47
C GLU A 278 -14.74 -25.35 -41.53
N ASN A 279 -14.86 -26.59 -41.03
CA ASN A 279 -16.06 -27.41 -40.91
C ASN A 279 -15.93 -28.56 -39.86
N GLU A 280 -17.08 -29.07 -39.40
CA GLU A 280 -17.35 -30.44 -38.89
C GLU A 280 -16.83 -30.98 -37.52
N GLN A 281 -17.84 -31.33 -36.70
CA GLN A 281 -17.99 -32.51 -35.82
C GLN A 281 -17.44 -32.51 -34.36
N HIS A 282 -18.40 -32.60 -33.43
CA HIS A 282 -18.44 -33.24 -32.08
C HIS A 282 -17.10 -33.50 -31.31
N GLU A 283 -16.97 -33.20 -30.01
CA GLU A 283 -17.76 -33.73 -28.89
C GLU A 283 -17.64 -32.85 -27.61
N HIS A 284 -18.55 -33.07 -26.65
CA HIS A 284 -18.44 -32.46 -25.31
C HIS A 284 -17.38 -33.18 -24.46
N SER A 285 -16.36 -32.45 -24.01
CA SER A 285 -15.58 -32.83 -22.82
C SER A 285 -15.34 -31.62 -21.92
N GLY A 286 -15.78 -31.72 -20.67
CA GLY A 286 -15.44 -30.75 -19.63
C GLY A 286 -14.18 -31.22 -18.91
N SER A 287 -13.15 -30.37 -18.81
CA SER A 287 -11.96 -30.67 -18.00
C SER A 287 -12.31 -30.62 -16.52
N GLY A 288 -12.35 -31.80 -15.90
CA GLY A 288 -12.74 -31.99 -14.51
C GLY A 288 -11.62 -31.60 -13.55
N ARG A 289 -11.73 -30.44 -12.91
CA ARG A 289 -10.86 -30.11 -11.77
C ARG A 289 -11.40 -30.74 -10.49
N ASP A 290 -10.85 -31.89 -10.12
CA ASP A 290 -11.10 -32.52 -8.83
C ASP A 290 -10.44 -31.71 -7.70
N GLY A 291 -11.27 -31.14 -6.83
CA GLY A 291 -10.87 -30.34 -5.69
C GLY A 291 -11.41 -30.93 -4.39
N ILE A 292 -10.51 -31.28 -3.46
CA ILE A 292 -10.87 -31.77 -2.12
C ILE A 292 -10.72 -30.62 -1.13
N GLU A 293 -11.78 -30.30 -0.39
CA GLU A 293 -11.76 -29.36 0.73
C GLU A 293 -11.96 -30.10 2.06
N SER A 294 -11.08 -29.85 3.02
CA SER A 294 -11.21 -30.26 4.42
C SER A 294 -11.31 -29.03 5.32
N ARG A 295 -12.08 -29.13 6.40
CA ARG A 295 -12.26 -28.02 7.37
C ARG A 295 -12.28 -28.58 8.79
N ALA A 296 -11.45 -28.01 9.65
CA ALA A 296 -11.39 -28.31 11.07
C ALA A 296 -11.68 -27.03 11.88
N ARG A 297 -12.44 -27.16 12.96
CA ARG A 297 -12.80 -26.06 13.85
C ARG A 297 -12.48 -26.42 15.29
N SER A 298 -11.91 -25.48 16.03
CA SER A 298 -11.70 -25.51 17.48
C SER A 298 -12.44 -24.33 18.12
N SER A 299 -12.35 -24.18 19.45
CA SER A 299 -12.89 -23.00 20.14
C SER A 299 -12.20 -21.69 19.73
N ASP A 300 -10.92 -21.78 19.36
CA ASP A 300 -10.02 -20.64 19.23
C ASP A 300 -9.65 -20.36 17.75
N GLY A 301 -10.20 -21.13 16.80
CA GLY A 301 -9.91 -20.93 15.38
C GLY A 301 -10.50 -21.94 14.38
N GLU A 302 -10.32 -21.64 13.10
CA GLU A 302 -10.69 -22.51 11.97
C GLU A 302 -9.46 -22.76 11.08
N THR A 303 -9.22 -24.02 10.73
CA THR A 303 -8.27 -24.41 9.67
C THR A 303 -9.04 -24.95 8.47
N ARG A 304 -8.71 -24.44 7.28
CA ARG A 304 -9.21 -24.94 6.01
C ARG A 304 -8.04 -25.38 5.15
N GLU A 305 -8.16 -26.55 4.54
CA GLU A 305 -7.21 -27.05 3.57
C GLU A 305 -7.96 -27.38 2.27
N ARG A 306 -7.35 -27.02 1.14
CA ARG A 306 -7.88 -27.25 -0.20
C ARG A 306 -6.78 -27.78 -1.09
N ILE A 307 -7.02 -28.94 -1.67
CA ILE A 307 -6.12 -29.61 -2.61
C ILE A 307 -6.80 -29.61 -3.98
N GLU A 308 -6.17 -28.99 -4.97
CA GLU A 308 -6.57 -29.04 -6.38
C GLU A 308 -5.53 -29.84 -7.16
N ARG A 309 -5.99 -30.75 -8.02
CA ARG A 309 -5.15 -31.41 -9.02
C ARG A 309 -5.64 -31.03 -10.41
N SER A 310 -4.69 -30.90 -11.33
CA SER A 310 -4.94 -30.62 -12.75
C SER A 310 -4.59 -31.86 -13.57
N ASP A 311 -5.24 -32.02 -14.73
CA ASP A 311 -4.98 -33.15 -15.64
C ASP A 311 -3.51 -33.21 -16.08
N ASP A 312 -2.84 -32.05 -16.19
CA ASP A 312 -1.42 -31.89 -16.51
C ASP A 312 -0.46 -32.30 -15.36
N GLY A 313 -0.96 -32.87 -14.26
CA GLY A 313 -0.18 -33.27 -13.06
C GLY A 313 0.09 -32.14 -12.05
N ASP A 314 -0.18 -30.89 -12.43
CA ASP A 314 -0.04 -29.69 -11.59
C ASP A 314 -0.88 -29.81 -10.30
N THR A 315 -0.23 -29.77 -9.14
CA THR A 315 -0.89 -29.87 -7.82
C THR A 315 -0.80 -28.55 -7.06
N ARG A 316 -1.91 -28.11 -6.46
CA ARG A 316 -1.97 -26.94 -5.59
C ARG A 316 -2.57 -27.30 -4.24
N VAL A 317 -1.85 -26.96 -3.18
CA VAL A 317 -2.30 -27.11 -1.79
C VAL A 317 -2.41 -25.71 -1.18
N ARG A 318 -3.58 -25.37 -0.65
CA ARG A 318 -3.80 -24.12 0.09
C ARG A 318 -4.31 -24.44 1.49
N ILE A 319 -3.52 -24.10 2.49
CA ILE A 319 -3.87 -24.17 3.91
C ILE A 319 -4.13 -22.74 4.39
N GLU A 320 -5.26 -22.50 5.04
CA GLU A 320 -5.59 -21.24 5.70
C GLU A 320 -6.00 -21.50 7.15
N ARG A 321 -5.26 -20.95 8.10
CA ARG A 321 -5.58 -20.95 9.53
C ARG A 321 -6.07 -19.56 9.94
N ARG A 322 -7.08 -19.52 10.80
CA ARG A 322 -7.63 -18.30 11.38
C ARG A 322 -7.73 -18.48 12.88
N GLU A 323 -7.24 -17.50 13.62
CA GLU A 323 -7.38 -17.38 15.06
C GLU A 323 -8.31 -16.19 15.34
N GLU A 324 -9.33 -16.42 16.17
CA GLU A 324 -10.38 -15.46 16.49
C GLU A 324 -10.42 -15.25 18.01
N SER A 325 -10.52 -13.99 18.43
CA SER A 325 -10.63 -13.61 19.84
C SER A 325 -11.92 -14.14 20.46
N ALA A 326 -12.02 -14.11 21.79
CA ALA A 326 -13.26 -14.38 22.51
C ALA A 326 -14.42 -13.41 22.16
N SER A 327 -14.14 -12.28 21.49
CA SER A 327 -15.16 -11.35 20.95
C SER A 327 -15.56 -11.64 19.49
N GLY A 328 -14.96 -12.66 18.85
CA GLY A 328 -15.16 -12.97 17.43
C GLY A 328 -14.44 -12.01 16.48
N ASP A 329 -13.50 -11.21 16.98
CA ASP A 329 -12.59 -10.45 16.12
C ASP A 329 -11.46 -11.36 15.66
N LEU A 330 -11.19 -11.41 14.34
CA LEU A 330 -9.98 -12.05 13.82
C LEU A 330 -8.74 -11.37 14.44
N GLU A 331 -7.83 -12.18 14.97
CA GLU A 331 -6.54 -11.75 15.53
C GLU A 331 -5.38 -12.14 14.62
N ARG A 332 -5.42 -13.34 14.02
CA ARG A 332 -4.38 -13.83 13.11
C ARG A 332 -4.98 -14.62 11.96
N ARG A 333 -4.43 -14.43 10.76
CA ARG A 333 -4.67 -15.28 9.60
C ARG A 333 -3.35 -15.71 8.99
N GLU A 334 -3.14 -17.00 8.87
CA GLU A 334 -2.00 -17.61 8.20
C GLU A 334 -2.50 -18.32 6.95
N ARG A 335 -1.87 -18.07 5.80
CA ARG A 335 -2.14 -18.78 4.56
C ARG A 335 -0.84 -19.31 3.98
N ILE A 336 -0.79 -20.62 3.76
CA ILE A 336 0.30 -21.30 3.06
C ILE A 336 -0.28 -21.80 1.74
N GLU A 337 0.35 -21.43 0.62
CA GLU A 337 -0.01 -21.88 -0.71
C GLU A 337 1.23 -22.52 -1.36
N THR A 338 1.16 -23.84 -1.57
CA THR A 338 2.20 -24.61 -2.27
C THR A 338 1.68 -25.01 -3.63
N ARG A 339 2.44 -24.70 -4.68
CA ARG A 339 2.25 -25.22 -6.03
C ARG A 339 3.42 -26.13 -6.38
N ASP A 340 3.10 -27.35 -6.80
CA ASP A 340 4.02 -28.27 -7.44
C ASP A 340 3.64 -28.35 -8.93
N SER A 341 4.49 -27.78 -9.78
CA SER A 341 4.47 -27.99 -11.24
C SER A 341 5.70 -28.82 -11.62
N GLY A 342 5.67 -29.50 -12.77
CA GLY A 342 6.73 -30.45 -13.17
C GLY A 342 8.15 -29.84 -13.09
N ASP A 343 8.27 -28.57 -13.45
CA ASP A 343 9.50 -27.77 -13.46
C ASP A 343 9.85 -27.10 -12.11
N ARG A 344 8.90 -26.94 -11.19
CA ARG A 344 9.07 -26.04 -10.03
C ARG A 344 8.17 -26.36 -8.84
N LEU A 345 8.75 -26.29 -7.64
CA LEU A 345 8.02 -26.12 -6.39
C LEU A 345 8.04 -24.64 -5.97
N GLU A 346 6.88 -24.03 -5.72
CA GLU A 346 6.75 -22.70 -5.11
C GLU A 346 5.86 -22.77 -3.87
N THR A 347 6.37 -22.35 -2.71
CA THR A 347 5.61 -22.22 -1.47
C THR A 347 5.55 -20.75 -1.07
N ARG A 348 4.34 -20.24 -0.81
CA ARG A 348 4.10 -18.88 -0.35
C ARG A 348 3.44 -18.93 1.02
N GLU A 349 4.12 -18.43 2.03
CA GLU A 349 3.60 -18.23 3.38
C GLU A 349 3.21 -16.76 3.55
N ARG A 350 1.98 -16.50 4.02
CA ARG A 350 1.50 -15.16 4.37
C ARG A 350 0.89 -15.20 5.77
N ILE A 351 1.42 -14.38 6.68
CA ILE A 351 0.89 -14.20 8.02
C ILE A 351 0.36 -12.77 8.12
N GLU A 352 -0.90 -12.63 8.50
CA GLU A 352 -1.61 -11.38 8.69
C GLU A 352 -2.03 -11.28 10.16
N ILE A 353 -1.62 -10.23 10.86
CA ILE A 353 -2.02 -9.96 12.25
C ILE A 353 -3.03 -8.83 12.25
N PHE A 354 -4.05 -8.93 13.10
CA PHE A 354 -5.19 -8.04 13.18
C PHE A 354 -5.37 -7.55 14.62
N GLU A 355 -5.50 -6.25 14.82
CA GLU A 355 -5.96 -5.67 16.09
C GLU A 355 -7.34 -5.07 15.84
N ASN A 356 -8.32 -5.43 16.66
CA ASN A 356 -9.70 -4.97 16.52
C ASN A 356 -10.24 -5.15 15.08
N GLY A 357 -9.94 -6.27 14.40
CA GLY A 357 -10.39 -6.55 13.03
C GLY A 357 -9.79 -5.66 11.93
N VAL A 358 -8.76 -4.85 12.23
CA VAL A 358 -7.96 -4.11 11.25
C VAL A 358 -6.63 -4.83 11.11
N ARG A 359 -6.19 -5.16 9.87
CA ARG A 359 -4.89 -5.80 9.65
C ARG A 359 -3.76 -4.81 10.00
N VAL A 360 -3.03 -5.12 11.06
CA VAL A 360 -1.92 -4.32 11.60
C VAL A 360 -0.54 -4.81 11.17
N GLU A 361 -0.44 -6.05 10.70
CA GLU A 361 0.82 -6.59 10.16
C GLU A 361 0.54 -7.50 8.96
N ARG A 362 1.51 -7.58 8.05
CA ARG A 362 1.57 -8.63 7.02
C ARG A 362 3.03 -9.02 6.77
N ILE A 363 3.34 -10.27 7.07
CA ILE A 363 4.58 -10.94 6.70
C ILE A 363 4.27 -11.81 5.48
N GLU A 364 5.16 -11.81 4.48
CA GLU A 364 5.05 -12.67 3.30
C GLU A 364 6.44 -13.25 2.98
N ARG A 365 6.49 -14.58 2.84
CA ARG A 365 7.69 -15.34 2.47
C ARG A 365 7.38 -16.16 1.23
N ILE A 366 8.34 -16.24 0.31
CA ILE A 366 8.21 -16.98 -0.94
C ILE A 366 9.47 -17.83 -1.10
N GLU A 367 9.29 -19.14 -1.08
CA GLU A 367 10.32 -20.13 -1.36
C GLU A 367 10.08 -20.76 -2.72
N ARG A 368 11.16 -20.94 -3.50
CA ARG A 368 11.10 -21.39 -4.89
C ARG A 368 12.26 -22.35 -5.15
N ILE A 369 11.93 -23.56 -5.59
CA ILE A 369 12.89 -24.60 -5.97
C ILE A 369 12.60 -24.97 -7.42
N GLU A 370 13.55 -24.75 -8.31
CA GLU A 370 13.47 -25.16 -9.72
C GLU A 370 14.11 -26.55 -9.86
N ARG A 371 13.43 -27.46 -10.57
CA ARG A 371 13.93 -28.82 -10.84
C ARG A 371 14.74 -28.78 -12.14
N SER A 372 16.03 -29.06 -12.07
CA SER A 372 16.92 -29.06 -13.24
C SER A 372 16.92 -30.41 -13.95
N ASP A 373 16.32 -30.48 -15.14
CA ASP A 373 16.44 -31.64 -16.03
C ASP A 373 17.84 -31.73 -16.64
N ARG A 374 18.63 -32.73 -16.18
CA ARG A 374 19.54 -33.55 -17.01
C ARG A 374 20.34 -34.56 -16.18
N VAL A 375 20.15 -35.84 -16.50
CA VAL A 375 21.19 -36.86 -16.36
C VAL A 375 21.60 -37.25 -17.79
N ASP A 376 22.58 -36.56 -18.35
CA ASP A 376 23.20 -37.00 -19.60
C ASP A 376 24.12 -38.19 -19.33
N LYS A 377 24.01 -39.22 -20.17
CA LYS A 377 24.87 -40.42 -20.14
C LYS A 377 26.35 -40.01 -20.23
N PRO A 378 27.26 -40.56 -19.39
CA PRO A 378 28.68 -40.46 -19.65
C PRO A 378 29.06 -41.37 -20.83
N GLU A 379 29.46 -40.79 -21.96
CA GLU A 379 30.15 -41.54 -23.00
C GLU A 379 31.62 -41.78 -22.63
N ARG A 380 32.03 -43.05 -22.78
CA ARG A 380 33.37 -43.58 -23.03
C ARG A 380 34.60 -42.95 -22.32
N VAL A 381 35.19 -43.78 -21.47
CA VAL A 381 36.61 -43.70 -21.07
C VAL A 381 37.59 -43.86 -22.25
N GLU A 382 38.63 -43.02 -22.29
CA GLU A 382 39.91 -43.33 -22.94
C GLU A 382 41.08 -43.37 -21.94
N ARG A 383 42.19 -43.99 -22.39
CA ARG A 383 43.24 -44.65 -21.60
C ARG A 383 44.58 -44.56 -22.35
N VAL A 384 45.76 -44.31 -21.77
CA VAL A 384 46.22 -43.82 -20.45
C VAL A 384 47.57 -43.16 -20.73
N GLU A 385 48.03 -42.16 -19.95
CA GLU A 385 49.46 -42.18 -19.59
C GLU A 385 49.79 -41.61 -18.19
N ARG A 386 50.93 -42.06 -17.65
CA ARG A 386 51.36 -41.96 -16.23
C ARG A 386 52.44 -40.86 -16.05
N VAL A 387 52.97 -40.77 -14.81
CA VAL A 387 54.29 -40.20 -14.42
C VAL A 387 54.25 -38.68 -14.14
N ASP A 388 54.71 -38.11 -13.02
CA ASP A 388 55.34 -38.67 -11.80
C ASP A 388 55.04 -37.88 -10.51
N LYS A 389 55.39 -38.46 -9.36
CA LYS A 389 55.71 -37.80 -8.07
C LYS A 389 57.06 -38.37 -7.62
N PRO A 390 57.98 -37.63 -6.93
CA PRO A 390 57.71 -36.56 -5.96
C PRO A 390 58.64 -35.32 -6.20
N GLU A 391 58.85 -34.33 -5.32
CA GLU A 391 59.66 -34.41 -4.08
C GLU A 391 59.36 -33.29 -3.05
N ARG A 392 60.16 -33.28 -1.96
CA ARG A 392 59.88 -32.69 -0.64
C ARG A 392 61.10 -31.88 -0.16
N VAL A 393 60.88 -30.66 0.34
CA VAL A 393 61.89 -29.86 1.08
C VAL A 393 61.15 -29.23 2.28
N GLU A 394 61.15 -29.87 3.44
CA GLU A 394 62.13 -29.78 4.54
C GLU A 394 61.85 -28.61 5.53
N ARG A 395 61.77 -29.00 6.81
CA ARG A 395 61.99 -28.13 7.98
C ARG A 395 63.36 -28.52 8.56
N PRO A 396 64.08 -27.55 9.11
CA PRO A 396 64.71 -27.74 10.43
C PRO A 396 64.62 -26.45 11.29
N ASP A 397 64.86 -26.42 12.61
CA ASP A 397 64.74 -27.48 13.61
C ASP A 397 64.54 -26.89 15.03
N GLN A 398 64.32 -27.81 15.97
CA GLN A 398 64.29 -27.70 17.44
C GLN A 398 65.51 -26.96 18.05
N VAL A 399 65.50 -26.52 19.32
CA VAL A 399 65.60 -27.26 20.61
C VAL A 399 65.32 -26.31 21.80
N GLU A 400 65.10 -26.65 23.08
CA GLU A 400 64.88 -27.86 23.93
C GLU A 400 64.11 -27.34 25.19
N ARG A 401 63.07 -27.98 25.77
CA ARG A 401 63.01 -29.19 26.63
C ARG A 401 63.72 -29.09 28.00
N VAL A 402 62.95 -29.13 29.11
CA VAL A 402 63.01 -30.04 30.31
C VAL A 402 61.61 -29.90 30.99
N GLU A 403 60.74 -30.91 31.17
CA GLU A 403 60.69 -32.01 32.18
C GLU A 403 60.75 -31.53 33.66
N ARG A 404 60.07 -32.09 34.68
CA ARG A 404 59.47 -33.45 34.86
C ARG A 404 58.53 -33.55 36.10
N GLY A 405 57.66 -34.58 36.14
CA GLY A 405 57.10 -35.20 37.38
C GLY A 405 55.80 -34.57 37.94
N GLU A 406 54.83 -35.30 38.51
CA GLU A 406 54.74 -36.74 38.82
C GLU A 406 53.25 -37.26 38.80
N ARG A 407 53.05 -38.57 38.99
CA ARG A 407 51.82 -39.40 38.93
C ARG A 407 50.73 -38.99 39.97
N VAL A 408 49.47 -39.47 39.98
CA VAL A 408 48.94 -40.88 39.98
C VAL A 408 47.50 -40.96 39.42
N ASP A 409 47.08 -42.19 39.08
CA ASP A 409 45.89 -42.63 38.33
C ASP A 409 44.80 -43.28 39.26
N ARG A 410 43.53 -43.30 38.81
CA ARG A 410 42.33 -44.04 39.37
C ARG A 410 41.74 -43.52 40.71
N SER A 411 40.46 -43.71 41.04
CA SER A 411 39.31 -44.44 40.43
C SER A 411 37.96 -43.78 40.81
N GLY A 412 36.88 -44.11 40.09
CA GLY A 412 35.50 -43.75 40.44
C GLY A 412 34.84 -44.67 41.50
N PRO A 413 33.50 -44.83 41.49
CA PRO A 413 32.62 -44.11 42.43
C PRO A 413 31.93 -45.02 43.47
N HIS A 414 31.36 -44.38 44.49
CA HIS A 414 30.31 -44.93 45.37
C HIS A 414 29.29 -43.84 45.74
#